data_AF-A0AB38D9N1-F1
#
_entry.id   AF-A0AB38D9N1-F1
#
_cell.length_a   1.000
_cell.length_b   1.000
_cell.length_c   1.000
_cell.angle_alpha   90.00
_cell.angle_beta   90.00
_cell.angle_gamma   90.00
#
_symmetry.space_group_name_H-M   'P 1'
#
loop_
_entity.id
_entity.type
_entity.pdbx_description
1 polymer ?
#
loop_
_entity_poly.entity_id
_entity_poly.type
_entity_poly.pdbx_seq_one_letter_code
_entity_poly.pdbx_strand_id
1 'polypeptide(L)'
;MSDGAWLKFRYYAAVYSDPRLTLADKSVLTFAAIVFVHGEGDTFRRRQDTVAARVGTNIRTVQRAYKRGIELGYLELVTERQRGRGYTKADTYRIRVPAGYAATPETDEIDDTMSGIHLNTRHTVPKYPTFSTQIPDIESAKIASTSSNEGPKVLIEGSLGKGAPAPLIGPYGPRCRNHLYVEIPPDCRPCGLERERKEAIDKAEAEQVEVERRAIRAAIDSCPNKCDDAGRLDDLSDCPLHPNFRQKRDVA
;
A
#
# COMPACT_ATOMS: atom_id res chain seq x y z
N MET A 1 -33.69 11.21 18.03
CA MET A 1 -32.49 10.65 18.70
C MET A 1 -31.33 10.84 17.74
N SER A 2 -30.32 11.61 18.14
CA SER A 2 -29.15 11.90 17.31
C SER A 2 -28.35 10.62 17.08
N ASP A 3 -28.46 10.05 15.88
CA ASP A 3 -27.67 8.90 15.41
C ASP A 3 -26.14 9.13 15.46
N GLY A 4 -25.67 10.33 15.82
CA GLY A 4 -24.36 10.90 15.47
C GLY A 4 -23.12 10.11 15.93
N ALA A 5 -23.10 9.61 17.18
CA ALA A 5 -21.89 8.96 17.70
C ALA A 5 -21.63 7.56 17.09
N TRP A 6 -22.71 6.85 16.74
CA TRP A 6 -22.65 5.45 16.30
C TRP A 6 -23.01 5.24 14.83
N LEU A 7 -23.40 6.30 14.11
CA LEU A 7 -23.81 6.24 12.71
C LEU A 7 -22.76 5.55 11.83
N LYS A 8 -21.47 5.86 12.02
CA LYS A 8 -20.37 5.30 11.21
C LYS A 8 -20.23 3.79 11.40
N PHE A 9 -20.40 3.30 12.63
CA PHE A 9 -20.29 1.88 12.94
C PHE A 9 -21.50 1.10 12.43
N ARG A 10 -22.71 1.64 12.62
CA ARG A 10 -23.94 1.06 12.04
C ARG A 10 -23.87 1.05 10.51
N TYR A 11 -23.36 2.12 9.91
CA TYR A 11 -23.09 2.20 8.48
C TYR A 11 -22.10 1.15 8.01
N TYR A 12 -20.96 1.03 8.70
CA TYR A 12 -19.95 0.01 8.40
C TYR A 12 -20.56 -1.40 8.42
N ALA A 13 -21.28 -1.73 9.50
CA ALA A 13 -21.89 -3.04 9.66
C ALA A 13 -22.96 -3.31 8.58
N ALA A 14 -23.78 -2.31 8.24
CA ALA A 14 -24.76 -2.40 7.17
C ALA A 14 -24.11 -2.68 5.81
N VAL A 15 -23.12 -1.87 5.43
CA VAL A 15 -22.39 -2.03 4.17
C VAL A 15 -21.71 -3.41 4.08
N TYR A 16 -21.09 -3.89 5.16
CA TYR A 16 -20.42 -5.19 5.14
C TYR A 16 -21.37 -6.38 5.13
N SER A 17 -22.53 -6.26 5.75
CA SER A 17 -23.57 -7.29 5.73
C SER A 17 -24.27 -7.41 4.37
N ASP A 18 -24.28 -6.36 3.54
CA ASP A 18 -25.03 -6.35 2.29
C ASP A 18 -24.36 -7.25 1.22
N PRO A 19 -25.02 -8.33 0.75
CA PRO A 19 -24.44 -9.22 -0.25
C PRO A 19 -24.43 -8.61 -1.66
N ARG A 20 -25.19 -7.54 -1.91
CA ARG A 20 -25.28 -6.89 -3.24
C ARG A 20 -24.05 -6.04 -3.57
N LEU A 21 -23.24 -5.72 -2.56
CA LEU A 21 -22.01 -4.96 -2.70
C LEU A 21 -20.80 -5.90 -2.82
N THR A 22 -19.92 -5.62 -3.78
CA THR A 22 -18.63 -6.33 -3.86
C THR A 22 -17.69 -5.85 -2.77
N LEU A 23 -16.67 -6.64 -2.43
CA LEU A 23 -15.67 -6.24 -1.42
C LEU A 23 -15.00 -4.90 -1.75
N ALA A 24 -14.77 -4.61 -3.04
CA ALA A 24 -14.23 -3.33 -3.49
C ALA A 24 -15.22 -2.16 -3.32
N ASP A 25 -16.53 -2.40 -3.45
CA ASP A 25 -17.54 -1.37 -3.17
C ASP A 25 -17.59 -1.11 -1.66
N LYS A 26 -17.56 -2.18 -0.86
CA LYS A 26 -17.54 -2.12 0.62
C LYS A 26 -16.34 -1.33 1.13
N SER A 27 -15.13 -1.60 0.63
CA SER A 27 -13.93 -0.88 1.05
C SER A 27 -14.01 0.62 0.74
N VAL A 28 -14.49 1.01 -0.45
CA VAL A 28 -14.65 2.43 -0.81
C VAL A 28 -15.67 3.14 0.08
N LEU A 29 -16.87 2.55 0.24
CA LEU A 29 -17.96 3.17 0.99
C LEU A 29 -17.61 3.33 2.47
N THR A 30 -17.08 2.28 3.09
CA THR A 30 -16.70 2.30 4.51
C THR A 30 -15.49 3.18 4.77
N PHE A 31 -14.48 3.17 3.91
CA PHE A 31 -13.34 4.08 4.03
C PHE A 31 -13.81 5.54 3.96
N ALA A 32 -14.71 5.87 3.03
CA ALA A 32 -15.23 7.23 2.91
C ALA A 32 -15.97 7.67 4.19
N ALA A 33 -16.80 6.79 4.74
CA ALA A 33 -17.54 7.06 5.98
C ALA A 33 -16.63 7.22 7.21
N ILE A 34 -15.61 6.38 7.36
CA ILE A 34 -14.72 6.40 8.54
C ILE A 34 -13.74 7.57 8.46
N VAL A 35 -13.15 7.82 7.29
CA VAL A 35 -12.01 8.74 7.15
C VAL A 35 -12.45 10.17 6.86
N PHE A 36 -13.53 10.38 6.10
CA PHE A 36 -13.91 11.72 5.63
C PHE A 36 -15.10 12.34 6.33
N VAL A 37 -15.90 11.55 7.04
CA VAL A 37 -16.96 12.06 7.90
C VAL A 37 -16.34 12.34 9.27
N HIS A 38 -16.34 13.59 9.72
CA HIS A 38 -15.69 14.00 10.97
C HIS A 38 -16.72 14.24 12.08
N GLY A 39 -16.33 13.94 13.33
CA GLY A 39 -17.20 14.09 14.50
C GLY A 39 -18.51 13.31 14.39
N GLU A 40 -19.58 13.93 14.89
CA GLU A 40 -20.97 13.47 14.80
C GLU A 40 -21.64 13.82 13.45
N GLY A 41 -20.88 14.35 12.50
CA GLY A 41 -21.39 14.65 11.17
C GLY A 41 -21.82 13.39 10.42
N ASP A 42 -22.65 13.60 9.40
CA ASP A 42 -23.12 12.56 8.48
C ASP A 42 -22.71 12.84 7.03
N THR A 43 -21.97 13.92 6.79
CA THR A 43 -21.58 14.36 5.44
C THR A 43 -20.08 14.38 5.24
N PHE A 44 -19.67 14.20 3.98
CA PHE A 44 -18.30 14.40 3.56
C PHE A 44 -18.24 15.05 2.18
N ARG A 45 -17.16 15.78 1.92
CA ARG A 45 -16.92 16.48 0.65
C ARG A 45 -15.50 16.23 0.16
N ARG A 46 -15.35 15.29 -0.78
CA ARG A 46 -14.06 14.89 -1.36
C ARG A 46 -14.19 14.53 -2.84
N ARG A 47 -13.13 14.83 -3.60
CA ARG A 47 -13.04 14.40 -5.01
C ARG A 47 -12.86 12.89 -5.06
N GLN A 48 -13.54 12.24 -5.99
CA GLN A 48 -13.44 10.79 -6.17
C GLN A 48 -12.02 10.33 -6.52
N ASP A 49 -11.24 11.16 -7.22
CA ASP A 49 -9.80 10.92 -7.48
C ASP A 49 -9.00 10.76 -6.17
N THR A 50 -9.25 11.66 -5.21
CA THR A 50 -8.60 11.61 -3.90
C THR A 50 -9.02 10.40 -3.10
N VAL A 51 -10.30 9.99 -3.21
CA VAL A 51 -10.79 8.77 -2.57
C VAL A 51 -10.11 7.55 -3.18
N ALA A 52 -10.03 7.46 -4.51
CA ALA A 52 -9.35 6.38 -5.21
C ALA A 52 -7.89 6.24 -4.76
N ALA A 53 -7.14 7.35 -4.75
CA ALA A 53 -5.74 7.36 -4.32
C ALA A 53 -5.57 6.88 -2.86
N ARG A 54 -6.46 7.31 -1.96
CA ARG A 54 -6.36 6.94 -0.53
C ARG A 54 -6.83 5.52 -0.21
N VAL A 55 -7.83 5.02 -0.94
CA VAL A 55 -8.30 3.63 -0.80
C VAL A 55 -7.34 2.66 -1.52
N GLY A 56 -6.49 3.16 -2.42
CA GLY A 56 -5.61 2.32 -3.25
C GLY A 56 -6.36 1.63 -4.39
N THR A 57 -7.34 2.32 -4.99
CA THR A 57 -8.20 1.77 -6.05
C THR A 57 -8.30 2.71 -7.25
N ASN A 58 -8.98 2.27 -8.32
CA ASN A 58 -9.23 3.07 -9.51
C ASN A 58 -10.45 4.00 -9.32
N ILE A 59 -10.41 5.20 -9.90
CA ILE A 59 -11.54 6.14 -9.92
C ILE A 59 -12.85 5.50 -10.44
N ARG A 60 -12.77 4.59 -11.43
CA ARG A 60 -13.95 3.87 -11.95
C ARG A 60 -14.59 2.98 -10.88
N THR A 61 -13.78 2.38 -10.00
CA THR A 61 -14.27 1.61 -8.86
C THR A 61 -15.00 2.51 -7.88
N VAL A 62 -14.45 3.69 -7.59
CA VAL A 62 -15.10 4.68 -6.71
C VAL A 62 -16.43 5.16 -7.31
N GLN A 63 -16.46 5.49 -8.59
CA GLN A 63 -17.68 5.89 -9.31
C GLN A 63 -18.76 4.80 -9.23
N ARG A 64 -18.38 3.54 -9.48
CA ARG A 64 -19.29 2.39 -9.38
C ARG A 64 -19.80 2.22 -7.95
N ALA A 65 -18.90 2.26 -6.96
CA ALA A 65 -19.26 2.11 -5.56
C ALA A 65 -20.21 3.21 -5.10
N TYR A 66 -19.98 4.46 -5.52
CA TYR A 66 -20.86 5.59 -5.18
C TYR A 66 -22.22 5.46 -5.86
N LYS A 67 -22.25 5.10 -7.15
CA LYS A 67 -23.51 4.83 -7.86
C LYS A 67 -24.32 3.75 -7.14
N ARG A 68 -23.70 2.62 -6.80
CA ARG A 68 -24.36 1.54 -6.04
C ARG A 68 -24.77 1.98 -4.64
N GLY A 69 -23.92 2.74 -3.95
CA GLY A 69 -24.24 3.30 -2.64
C GLY A 69 -25.47 4.20 -2.69
N ILE A 70 -25.63 4.99 -3.74
CA ILE A 70 -26.82 5.82 -3.96
C ILE A 70 -28.05 4.96 -4.28
N GLU A 71 -27.92 4.02 -5.23
CA GLU A 71 -29.01 3.11 -5.63
C GLU A 71 -29.55 2.28 -4.45
N LEU A 72 -28.67 1.89 -3.52
CA LEU A 72 -29.02 1.09 -2.35
C LEU A 72 -29.35 1.94 -1.10
N GLY A 73 -29.27 3.26 -1.19
CA GLY A 73 -29.62 4.18 -0.09
C GLY A 73 -28.56 4.33 1.00
N TYR A 74 -27.32 3.89 0.76
CA TYR A 74 -26.17 4.11 1.66
C TYR A 74 -25.55 5.51 1.49
N LEU A 75 -25.72 6.12 0.33
CA LEU A 75 -25.22 7.47 0.05
C LEU A 75 -26.34 8.34 -0.51
N GLU A 76 -26.36 9.58 -0.07
CA GLU A 76 -27.26 10.62 -0.55
C GLU A 76 -26.41 11.77 -1.09
N LEU A 77 -26.65 12.20 -2.34
CA LEU A 77 -25.96 13.36 -2.91
C LEU A 77 -26.65 14.63 -2.43
N VAL A 78 -26.03 15.34 -1.49
CA VAL A 78 -26.60 16.55 -0.86
C VAL A 78 -26.38 17.78 -1.73
N THR A 79 -25.18 17.89 -2.31
CA THR A 79 -24.83 19.05 -3.14
C THR A 79 -23.97 18.60 -4.30
N GLU A 80 -24.47 18.83 -5.51
CA GLU A 80 -23.71 18.61 -6.72
C GLU A 80 -22.61 19.67 -6.87
N ARG A 81 -21.45 19.26 -7.36
CA ARG A 81 -20.41 20.22 -7.73
C ARG A 81 -20.83 21.02 -8.96
N GLN A 82 -20.52 22.30 -8.92
CA GLN A 82 -20.56 23.13 -10.11
C GLN A 82 -19.46 22.68 -11.09
N ARG A 83 -19.83 22.47 -12.36
CA ARG A 83 -18.91 22.03 -13.42
C ARG A 83 -18.49 23.21 -14.29
N GLY A 84 -17.24 23.22 -14.71
CA GLY A 84 -16.68 24.26 -15.60
C GLY A 84 -15.31 24.76 -15.17
N ARG A 85 -14.71 25.62 -16.00
CA ARG A 85 -13.41 26.25 -15.73
C ARG A 85 -13.51 27.14 -14.50
N GLY A 86 -12.59 26.97 -13.55
CA GLY A 86 -12.54 27.75 -12.30
C GLY A 86 -13.27 27.12 -11.11
N TYR A 87 -14.09 26.09 -11.31
CA TYR A 87 -14.80 25.42 -10.22
C TYR A 87 -13.99 24.25 -9.66
N THR A 88 -13.50 24.41 -8.43
CA THR A 88 -12.64 23.42 -7.76
C THR A 88 -13.36 22.57 -6.71
N LYS A 89 -14.60 22.92 -6.35
CA LYS A 89 -15.39 22.25 -5.30
C LYS A 89 -15.77 20.81 -5.72
N ALA A 90 -15.80 19.91 -4.74
CA ALA A 90 -16.23 18.52 -4.92
C ALA A 90 -17.70 18.35 -4.52
N ASP A 91 -18.30 17.25 -4.97
CA ASP A 91 -19.64 16.84 -4.54
C ASP A 91 -19.67 16.60 -3.02
N THR A 92 -20.81 16.91 -2.41
CA THR A 92 -21.06 16.66 -0.99
C THR A 92 -22.02 15.50 -0.87
N TYR A 93 -21.59 14.44 -0.20
CA TYR A 93 -22.37 13.23 0.04
C TYR A 93 -22.72 13.12 1.51
N ARG A 94 -23.87 12.52 1.81
CA ARG A 94 -24.31 12.13 3.15
C ARG A 94 -24.37 10.62 3.24
N ILE A 95 -23.83 10.06 4.33
CA ILE A 95 -23.96 8.64 4.63
C ILE A 95 -25.32 8.36 5.27
N ARG A 96 -25.93 7.24 4.89
CA ARG A 96 -27.24 6.81 5.40
C ARG A 96 -27.20 5.31 5.68
N VAL A 97 -28.00 4.90 6.65
CA VAL A 97 -28.28 3.48 6.91
C VAL A 97 -29.70 3.22 6.40
N PRO A 98 -29.89 2.40 5.34
CA PRO A 98 -31.21 2.13 4.79
C PRO A 98 -32.17 1.55 5.83
N ALA A 99 -33.43 1.97 5.80
CA ALA A 99 -34.48 1.41 6.64
C ALA A 99 -34.67 -0.08 6.29
N GLY A 100 -34.52 -0.95 7.29
CA GLY A 100 -34.48 -2.41 7.11
C GLY A 100 -33.16 -3.04 7.54
N TYR A 101 -32.09 -2.24 7.69
CA TYR A 101 -30.94 -2.65 8.50
C TYR A 101 -31.28 -2.46 9.98
N ALA A 102 -32.05 -3.38 10.52
CA ALA A 102 -32.03 -3.61 11.96
C ALA A 102 -30.66 -4.21 12.25
N ALA A 103 -29.69 -3.37 12.63
CA ALA A 103 -28.71 -3.84 13.59
C ALA A 103 -29.54 -4.40 14.73
N THR A 104 -29.53 -5.72 14.93
CA THR A 104 -30.17 -6.30 16.11
C THR A 104 -29.70 -5.48 17.30
N PRO A 105 -30.60 -4.83 18.05
CA PRO A 105 -30.25 -4.34 19.36
C PRO A 105 -30.21 -5.57 20.26
N GLU A 106 -29.19 -6.39 20.08
CA GLU A 106 -28.63 -7.17 21.17
C GLU A 106 -27.54 -6.21 21.69
N THR A 107 -27.67 -5.36 22.72
CA THR A 107 -28.25 -5.56 24.06
C THR A 107 -28.58 -7.00 24.40
N ASP A 108 -27.67 -7.92 24.04
CA ASP A 108 -27.24 -8.85 25.05
C ASP A 108 -26.40 -8.00 25.99
N GLU A 109 -26.98 -7.76 27.15
CA GLU A 109 -26.24 -7.46 28.36
C GLU A 109 -24.98 -8.34 28.32
N ILE A 110 -23.80 -7.72 28.25
CA ILE A 110 -22.59 -8.41 28.68
C ILE A 110 -22.79 -8.54 30.18
N ASP A 111 -23.51 -9.57 30.60
CA ASP A 111 -23.55 -9.99 31.98
C ASP A 111 -22.15 -10.51 32.30
N ASP A 112 -21.35 -9.67 32.94
CA ASP A 112 -20.03 -10.00 33.49
C ASP A 112 -20.11 -11.06 34.62
N THR A 113 -21.21 -11.81 34.72
CA THR A 113 -21.55 -12.68 35.84
C THR A 113 -22.03 -14.08 35.47
N MET A 114 -21.39 -14.78 34.54
CA MET A 114 -21.45 -16.26 34.55
C MET A 114 -20.06 -16.89 34.40
N SER A 115 -19.46 -17.03 35.58
CA SER A 115 -18.47 -18.06 35.86
C SER A 115 -19.01 -19.45 35.51
N GLY A 116 -18.23 -20.19 34.71
CA GLY A 116 -18.14 -21.65 34.84
C GLY A 116 -19.02 -22.49 33.92
N ILE A 117 -18.59 -22.71 32.67
CA ILE A 117 -18.85 -23.98 31.98
C ILE A 117 -17.54 -24.47 31.31
N HIS A 118 -17.23 -25.73 31.62
CA HIS A 118 -16.04 -26.50 31.27
C HIS A 118 -15.71 -26.50 29.76
N LEU A 119 -14.49 -26.09 29.42
CA LEU A 119 -13.86 -26.39 28.14
C LEU A 119 -13.60 -27.89 28.03
N ASN A 120 -14.41 -28.61 27.26
CA ASN A 120 -14.04 -29.96 26.82
C ASN A 120 -14.57 -30.26 25.42
N THR A 121 -13.87 -29.76 24.40
CA THR A 121 -13.83 -30.44 23.10
C THR A 121 -12.47 -30.17 22.47
N ARG A 122 -11.66 -31.23 22.38
CA ARG A 122 -10.35 -31.22 21.72
C ARG A 122 -10.55 -31.04 20.22
N HIS A 123 -10.51 -29.80 19.75
CA HIS A 123 -10.05 -29.50 18.40
C HIS A 123 -8.57 -29.14 18.51
N THR A 124 -7.70 -30.00 18.01
CA THR A 124 -6.27 -29.72 17.86
C THR A 124 -6.09 -28.63 16.81
N VAL A 125 -5.99 -27.38 17.27
CA VAL A 125 -5.53 -26.25 16.47
C VAL A 125 -3.99 -26.33 16.36
N PRO A 126 -3.39 -26.28 15.15
CA PRO A 126 -1.95 -26.09 15.02
C PRO A 126 -1.55 -24.79 15.70
N LYS A 127 -0.63 -24.89 16.65
CA LYS A 127 -0.12 -23.79 17.47
C LYS A 127 0.64 -22.79 16.58
N TYR A 128 0.08 -21.61 16.34
CA TYR A 128 0.86 -20.51 15.75
C TYR A 128 1.86 -19.98 16.80
N PRO A 129 3.14 -19.78 16.46
CA PRO A 129 4.09 -19.18 17.39
C PRO A 129 3.77 -17.69 17.58
N THR A 130 3.48 -17.32 18.83
CA THR A 130 3.29 -15.93 19.25
C THR A 130 4.64 -15.22 19.31
N PHE A 131 4.97 -14.40 18.31
CA PHE A 131 6.03 -13.40 18.48
C PHE A 131 5.44 -12.16 19.18
N SER A 132 5.53 -12.16 20.51
CA SER A 132 5.33 -10.97 21.32
C SER A 132 6.58 -10.11 21.25
N THR A 133 6.53 -8.97 20.56
CA THR A 133 7.60 -7.96 20.63
C THR A 133 7.34 -7.09 21.85
N GLN A 134 7.95 -7.47 22.99
CA GLN A 134 8.18 -6.51 24.07
C GLN A 134 9.16 -5.47 23.51
N ILE A 135 8.71 -4.24 23.37
CA ILE A 135 9.58 -3.09 23.08
C ILE A 135 10.28 -2.77 24.42
N PRO A 136 11.61 -2.91 24.55
CA PRO A 136 12.29 -2.47 25.75
C PRO A 136 12.49 -0.96 25.68
N ASP A 137 12.07 -0.26 26.74
CA ASP A 137 12.48 1.11 27.03
C ASP A 137 14.01 1.15 27.22
N ILE A 138 14.70 2.01 26.46
CA ILE A 138 16.13 2.23 26.63
C ILE A 138 16.34 3.70 27.01
N GLU A 139 16.25 3.99 28.31
CA GLU A 139 17.04 5.04 28.92
C GLU A 139 18.04 4.42 29.90
N SER A 140 19.31 4.75 29.67
CA SER A 140 20.41 4.78 30.66
C SER A 140 20.86 3.46 31.29
N ALA A 141 21.95 2.88 30.77
CA ALA A 141 23.24 2.86 31.48
C ALA A 141 24.24 1.83 30.91
N LYS A 142 25.51 2.25 30.89
CA LYS A 142 26.75 1.47 30.84
C LYS A 142 27.14 0.80 29.52
N ILE A 143 27.90 1.58 28.76
CA ILE A 143 29.06 1.14 28.00
C ILE A 143 29.87 0.13 28.82
N ALA A 144 29.98 -1.10 28.32
CA ALA A 144 31.06 -2.02 28.64
C ALA A 144 31.73 -2.42 27.33
N SER A 145 32.93 -1.87 27.12
CA SER A 145 33.84 -2.28 26.06
C SER A 145 34.21 -3.75 26.23
N THR A 146 33.91 -4.57 25.23
CA THR A 146 34.70 -5.77 24.95
C THR A 146 34.96 -5.85 23.45
N SER A 147 36.24 -5.67 23.15
CA SER A 147 36.91 -5.81 21.87
C SER A 147 36.62 -7.15 21.19
N SER A 148 36.02 -7.10 20.01
CA SER A 148 36.26 -8.05 18.92
C SER A 148 36.11 -7.33 17.59
N ASN A 149 37.19 -7.34 16.79
CA ASN A 149 37.31 -6.73 15.48
C ASN A 149 36.48 -7.50 14.43
N GLU A 150 35.18 -7.25 14.37
CA GLU A 150 34.37 -7.59 13.20
C GLU A 150 33.36 -6.46 12.99
N GLY A 151 33.52 -5.72 11.88
CA GLY A 151 32.63 -4.61 11.56
C GLY A 151 31.18 -5.10 11.43
N PRO A 152 30.19 -4.36 11.97
CA PRO A 152 28.80 -4.77 11.82
C PRO A 152 28.44 -4.75 10.33
N LYS A 153 28.12 -5.94 9.78
CA LYS A 153 27.45 -6.07 8.47
C LYS A 153 26.05 -5.46 8.60
N VAL A 154 25.95 -4.16 8.40
CA VAL A 154 24.66 -3.48 8.26
C VAL A 154 24.14 -3.83 6.87
N LEU A 155 23.31 -4.87 6.80
CA LEU A 155 22.42 -5.08 5.67
C LEU A 155 21.34 -3.99 5.74
N ILE A 156 21.61 -2.86 5.09
CA ILE A 156 20.60 -1.81 4.88
C ILE A 156 19.65 -2.36 3.80
N GLU A 157 18.60 -3.08 4.23
CA GLU A 157 17.40 -3.25 3.39
C GLU A 157 16.72 -1.88 3.28
N GLY A 158 17.21 -1.10 2.32
CA GLY A 158 16.63 0.17 1.91
C GLY A 158 15.27 -0.06 1.26
N SER A 159 14.22 0.02 2.06
CA SER A 159 13.01 0.83 1.82
C SER A 159 12.85 1.37 0.38
N LEU A 160 12.31 0.59 -0.56
CA LEU A 160 11.82 1.09 -1.84
C LEU A 160 10.46 0.46 -2.21
N GLY A 161 9.41 1.27 -2.08
CA GLY A 161 8.19 1.29 -2.89
C GLY A 161 7.51 -0.02 -3.28
N LYS A 162 6.73 -0.62 -2.37
CA LYS A 162 5.64 -1.53 -2.77
C LYS A 162 4.62 -0.78 -3.63
N GLY A 163 4.39 -1.24 -4.86
CA GLY A 163 3.02 -1.26 -5.39
C GLY A 163 2.73 -0.73 -6.81
N ALA A 164 3.71 -0.49 -7.67
CA ALA A 164 3.40 -0.34 -9.09
C ALA A 164 3.39 -1.74 -9.76
N PRO A 165 2.28 -2.23 -10.35
CA PRO A 165 2.28 -3.49 -11.10
C PRO A 165 3.36 -3.47 -12.20
N ALA A 166 3.98 -4.58 -12.60
CA ALA A 166 4.93 -4.53 -13.71
C ALA A 166 4.29 -3.93 -14.99
N PRO A 167 5.03 -3.18 -15.82
CA PRO A 167 4.53 -2.68 -17.10
C PRO A 167 4.14 -3.87 -18.00
N LEU A 168 3.12 -3.68 -18.82
CA LEU A 168 2.69 -4.73 -19.76
C LEU A 168 3.64 -4.76 -20.95
N ILE A 169 4.59 -5.70 -20.94
CA ILE A 169 5.58 -5.90 -21.99
C ILE A 169 5.12 -7.03 -22.90
N GLY A 170 4.83 -6.70 -24.16
CA GLY A 170 4.49 -7.68 -25.21
C GLY A 170 5.65 -7.90 -26.18
N PRO A 171 5.45 -8.73 -27.23
CA PRO A 171 6.46 -9.00 -28.26
C PRO A 171 6.91 -7.74 -29.00
N TYR A 172 6.10 -6.68 -28.99
CA TYR A 172 6.38 -5.39 -29.65
C TYR A 172 6.61 -4.24 -28.66
N GLY A 173 7.07 -4.54 -27.44
CA GLY A 173 7.42 -3.57 -26.41
C GLY A 173 6.27 -3.19 -25.45
N PRO A 174 6.43 -2.11 -24.67
CA PRO A 174 5.45 -1.70 -23.66
C PRO A 174 4.19 -1.12 -24.32
N ARG A 175 3.06 -1.82 -24.16
CA ARG A 175 1.79 -1.46 -24.80
C ARG A 175 0.62 -1.74 -23.86
N CYS A 176 -0.48 -1.02 -24.06
CA CYS A 176 -1.70 -1.32 -23.31
C CYS A 176 -2.25 -2.70 -23.69
N ARG A 177 -3.06 -3.29 -22.81
CA ARG A 177 -3.65 -4.63 -22.99
C ARG A 177 -4.40 -4.82 -24.32
N ASN A 178 -4.98 -3.76 -24.87
CA ASN A 178 -5.73 -3.82 -26.13
C ASN A 178 -4.83 -3.84 -27.38
N HIS A 179 -3.58 -3.38 -27.26
CA HIS A 179 -2.64 -3.26 -28.37
C HIS A 179 -1.36 -4.08 -28.16
N LEU A 180 -1.38 -5.02 -27.20
CA LEU A 180 -0.22 -5.82 -26.80
C LEU A 180 0.35 -6.68 -27.94
N TYR A 181 -0.52 -7.19 -28.81
CA TYR A 181 -0.18 -8.09 -29.93
C TYR A 181 -0.39 -7.44 -31.31
N VAL A 182 -0.65 -6.14 -31.36
CA VAL A 182 -0.76 -5.39 -32.61
C VAL A 182 0.64 -4.89 -32.94
N GLU A 183 1.14 -5.05 -34.17
CA GLU A 183 2.50 -4.62 -34.53
C GLU A 183 2.59 -3.08 -34.59
N ILE A 184 1.64 -2.45 -35.26
CA ILE A 184 1.57 -0.99 -35.45
C ILE A 184 0.26 -0.50 -34.84
N PRO A 185 0.27 -0.02 -33.58
CA PRO A 185 -0.94 0.40 -32.91
C PRO A 185 -1.30 1.83 -33.35
N PRO A 186 -2.59 2.21 -33.34
CA PRO A 186 -2.96 3.60 -33.51
C PRO A 186 -2.39 4.44 -32.36
N ASP A 187 -2.28 5.76 -32.57
CA ASP A 187 -1.73 6.66 -31.57
C ASP A 187 -2.65 6.70 -30.33
N CYS A 188 -2.26 5.92 -29.33
CA CYS A 188 -3.12 5.51 -28.24
C CYS A 188 -2.51 5.99 -26.92
N ARG A 189 -3.19 6.92 -26.25
CA ARG A 189 -2.74 7.48 -24.98
C ARG A 189 -2.40 6.40 -23.92
N PRO A 190 -3.20 5.34 -23.72
CA PRO A 190 -2.81 4.19 -22.88
C PRO A 190 -1.49 3.50 -23.27
N CYS A 191 -1.15 3.39 -24.56
CA CYS A 191 0.15 2.85 -24.98
C CYS A 191 1.29 3.80 -24.63
N GLY A 192 1.07 5.12 -24.74
CA GLY A 192 2.03 6.13 -24.27
C GLY A 192 2.33 6.00 -22.78
N LEU A 193 1.29 5.81 -21.95
CA LEU A 193 1.46 5.62 -20.51
C LEU A 193 2.27 4.37 -20.14
N GLU A 194 2.09 3.25 -20.84
CA GLU A 194 2.91 2.05 -20.61
C GLU A 194 4.37 2.27 -21.01
N ARG A 195 4.63 3.07 -22.04
CA ARG A 195 5.99 3.46 -22.44
C ARG A 195 6.66 4.33 -21.39
N GLU A 196 6.01 5.41 -20.97
CA GLU A 196 6.50 6.30 -19.90
C GLU A 196 6.79 5.52 -18.61
N ARG A 197 5.95 4.52 -18.32
CA ARG A 197 6.13 3.65 -17.16
C ARG A 197 7.37 2.76 -17.27
N LYS A 198 7.61 2.17 -18.44
CA LYS A 198 8.83 1.38 -18.71
C LYS A 198 10.06 2.27 -18.61
N GLU A 199 10.02 3.45 -19.20
CA GLU A 199 11.11 4.45 -19.12
C GLU A 199 11.41 4.87 -17.68
N ALA A 200 10.37 5.07 -16.85
CA ALA A 200 10.55 5.41 -15.44
C ALA A 200 11.22 4.27 -14.64
N ILE A 201 10.86 3.02 -14.91
CA ILE A 201 11.48 1.85 -14.28
C ILE A 201 12.94 1.73 -14.72
N ASP A 202 13.20 1.83 -16.02
CA ASP A 202 14.55 1.71 -16.58
C ASP A 202 15.46 2.81 -16.05
N LYS A 203 14.93 4.03 -15.91
CA LYS A 203 15.66 5.14 -15.31
C LYS A 203 15.98 4.88 -13.83
N ALA A 204 15.01 4.38 -13.05
CA ALA A 204 15.24 4.07 -11.64
C ALA A 204 16.26 2.93 -11.45
N GLU A 205 16.22 1.91 -12.31
CA GLU A 205 17.19 0.81 -12.33
C GLU A 205 18.59 1.32 -12.70
N ALA A 206 18.70 2.18 -13.71
CA ALA A 206 19.97 2.80 -14.08
C ALA A 206 20.57 3.64 -12.93
N GLU A 207 19.74 4.45 -12.25
CA GLU A 207 20.17 5.23 -11.09
C GLU A 207 20.65 4.33 -9.94
N GLN A 208 19.96 3.21 -9.68
CA GLN A 208 20.42 2.22 -8.68
C GLN A 208 21.77 1.62 -9.06
N VAL A 209 21.93 1.20 -10.31
CA VAL A 209 23.21 0.65 -10.80
C VAL A 209 24.33 1.68 -10.67
N GLU A 210 24.08 2.96 -10.96
CA GLU A 210 25.07 4.03 -10.78
C GLU A 210 25.43 4.26 -9.31
N VAL A 211 24.44 4.29 -8.41
CA VAL A 211 24.65 4.43 -6.97
C VAL A 211 25.48 3.26 -6.44
N GLU A 212 25.15 2.02 -6.83
CA GLU A 212 25.91 0.84 -6.46
C GLU A 212 27.34 0.91 -7.00
N ARG A 213 27.52 1.32 -8.25
CA ARG A 213 28.86 1.44 -8.83
C ARG A 213 29.71 2.47 -8.09
N ARG A 214 29.10 3.59 -7.71
CA ARG A 214 29.75 4.63 -6.91
C ARG A 214 30.11 4.12 -5.51
N ALA A 215 29.23 3.33 -4.88
CA ALA A 215 29.50 2.73 -3.58
C ALA A 215 30.66 1.74 -3.62
N ILE A 216 30.71 0.88 -4.65
CA ILE A 216 31.84 -0.05 -4.87
C ILE A 216 33.14 0.75 -5.06
N ARG A 217 33.12 1.79 -5.90
CA ARG A 217 34.31 2.62 -6.12
C ARG A 217 34.80 3.31 -4.85
N ALA A 218 33.88 3.88 -4.06
CA ALA A 218 34.21 4.49 -2.77
C ALA A 218 34.79 3.48 -1.78
N ALA A 219 34.29 2.24 -1.76
CA ALA A 219 34.83 1.18 -0.91
C ALA A 219 36.28 0.82 -1.30
N ILE A 220 36.56 0.72 -2.60
CA ILE A 220 37.91 0.47 -3.14
C ILE A 220 38.85 1.63 -2.76
N ASP A 221 38.46 2.87 -3.06
CA ASP A 221 39.29 4.05 -2.82
C ASP A 221 39.55 4.28 -1.31
N SER A 222 38.65 3.83 -0.43
CA SER A 222 38.81 3.90 1.03
C SER A 222 39.69 2.80 1.62
N CYS A 223 40.13 1.83 0.82
CA CYS A 223 40.86 0.67 1.32
C CYS A 223 42.31 1.04 1.71
N PRO A 224 42.70 0.87 2.98
CA PRO A 224 44.04 1.23 3.47
C PRO A 224 45.17 0.37 2.89
N ASN A 225 44.85 -0.79 2.30
CA ASN A 225 45.82 -1.72 1.72
C ASN A 225 46.24 -1.39 0.29
N LYS A 226 45.93 -0.19 -0.23
CA LYS A 226 46.25 0.26 -1.60
C LYS A 226 45.80 -0.74 -2.68
N CYS A 227 44.52 -1.10 -2.66
CA CYS A 227 43.92 -1.98 -3.66
C CYS A 227 43.74 -1.31 -5.04
N ASP A 228 44.37 -0.16 -5.30
CA ASP A 228 44.32 0.55 -6.58
C ASP A 228 44.79 -0.29 -7.77
N ASP A 229 45.68 -1.26 -7.53
CA ASP A 229 46.15 -2.22 -8.54
C ASP A 229 45.10 -3.30 -8.85
N ALA A 230 44.28 -3.68 -7.87
CA ALA A 230 43.21 -4.69 -8.01
C ALA A 230 41.91 -4.02 -8.47
N GLY A 231 41.76 -3.87 -9.79
CA GLY A 231 40.61 -3.22 -10.42
C GLY A 231 40.94 -2.32 -11.60
N ARG A 232 42.21 -2.23 -12.02
CA ARG A 232 42.56 -1.68 -13.34
C ARG A 232 42.00 -2.59 -14.43
N LEU A 233 41.60 -2.01 -15.56
CA LEU A 233 41.08 -2.75 -16.73
C LEU A 233 42.03 -3.87 -17.22
N ASP A 234 43.31 -3.82 -16.83
CA ASP A 234 44.39 -4.69 -17.29
C ASP A 234 44.72 -5.85 -16.32
N ASP A 235 44.28 -5.82 -15.05
CA ASP A 235 44.46 -6.92 -14.09
C ASP A 235 43.10 -7.51 -13.70
N LEU A 236 42.89 -8.80 -14.00
CA LEU A 236 41.60 -9.49 -13.89
C LEU A 236 41.39 -10.11 -12.50
N SER A 237 42.32 -9.91 -11.58
CA SER A 237 42.31 -10.50 -10.24
C SER A 237 41.30 -9.79 -9.33
N ASP A 238 40.36 -10.53 -8.76
CA ASP A 238 39.40 -9.99 -7.79
C ASP A 238 40.09 -9.73 -6.45
N CYS A 239 39.88 -8.54 -5.87
CA CYS A 239 40.39 -8.27 -4.53
C CYS A 239 39.58 -9.07 -3.50
N PRO A 240 40.22 -9.85 -2.62
CA PRO A 240 39.51 -10.68 -1.64
C PRO A 240 38.83 -9.88 -0.52
N LEU A 241 39.09 -8.56 -0.43
CA LEU A 241 38.63 -7.71 0.67
C LEU A 241 37.35 -6.91 0.35
N HIS A 242 36.97 -6.79 -0.92
CA HIS A 242 35.78 -6.02 -1.32
C HIS A 242 35.03 -6.64 -2.51
N PRO A 243 33.70 -6.47 -2.61
CA PRO A 243 32.93 -6.93 -3.75
C PRO A 243 33.43 -6.27 -5.05
N ASN A 244 33.59 -7.04 -6.13
CA ASN A 244 34.03 -6.53 -7.42
C ASN A 244 32.87 -6.43 -8.43
N PHE A 245 33.02 -5.55 -9.42
CA PHE A 245 32.01 -5.35 -10.48
C PHE A 245 31.73 -6.61 -11.31
N ARG A 246 32.68 -7.57 -11.33
CA ARG A 246 32.58 -8.83 -12.08
C ARG A 246 31.74 -9.88 -11.37
N GLN A 247 31.88 -10.02 -10.06
CA GLN A 247 31.16 -11.02 -9.25
C GLN A 247 29.64 -10.79 -9.24
N LYS A 248 29.17 -9.58 -9.54
CA LYS A 248 27.75 -9.26 -9.68
C LYS A 248 27.17 -9.49 -11.08
N ARG A 249 27.99 -9.75 -12.11
CA ARG A 249 27.51 -10.08 -13.46
C ARG A 249 26.97 -11.50 -13.57
N ASP A 250 27.45 -12.42 -12.73
CA ASP A 250 27.13 -13.84 -12.81
C ASP A 250 25.83 -14.23 -12.06
N VAL A 251 25.10 -13.25 -11.51
CA VAL A 251 23.86 -13.46 -10.72
C VAL A 251 22.61 -12.90 -11.42
N ALA A 252 22.70 -12.56 -12.71
CA ALA A 252 21.57 -12.06 -13.51
C ALA A 252 20.98 -13.13 -14.44
#